data_AF-X1T7G7-F1
#
_entry.id   AF-X1T7G7-F1
#
_cell.length_a   1.000
_cell.length_b   1.000
_cell.length_c   1.000
_cell.angle_alpha   90.00
_cell.angle_beta   90.00
_cell.angle_gamma   90.00
#
_symmetry.space_group_name_H-M   'P 1'
#
loop_
_entity.id
_entity.type
_entity.pdbx_description
1 polymer ?
#
loop_
_entity_poly.entity_id
_entity_poly.type
_entity_poly.pdbx_seq_one_letter_code
_entity_poly.pdbx_strand_id
1 'polypeptide(L)'
;MTKGQVAVAMSGGLDSSAAAAILKEDGYQVMGITMQLFGGSQSAEKAYRVAQKLGIAHHVVDLGQLFSGKVIDYFCGEYRRGRTPNPCITCNRYIKFDALLNKALELGADWMATGHHARVEPSPDGYRLLRGIDSKKDQSYFLYHLGQGQLRRLMLPIGHLRKADVRKVAAALGLMPAASRESQDICFIPDGDYRTFIAGRVALSPGDIVDTRGEVLGRHRGLAYYTVGQRQGLGLSSDKRLYV
;
A
#
# COMPACT_ATOMS: atom_id res chain seq x y z
N MET A 1 -1.90 -33.27 8.18
CA MET A 1 -1.39 -32.32 9.20
C MET A 1 -1.40 -30.94 8.57
N THR A 2 -1.81 -29.91 9.31
CA THR A 2 -1.83 -28.52 8.80
C THR A 2 -0.41 -27.98 8.71
N LYS A 3 -0.10 -27.18 7.68
CA LYS A 3 1.26 -26.64 7.44
C LYS A 3 1.65 -25.51 8.42
N GLY A 4 0.74 -25.12 9.32
CA GLY A 4 0.87 -24.02 10.29
C GLY A 4 -0.23 -22.96 10.13
N GLN A 5 -0.16 -21.90 10.94
CA GLN A 5 -1.14 -20.82 10.97
C GLN A 5 -0.66 -19.57 10.22
N VAL A 6 -1.51 -19.01 9.36
CA VAL A 6 -1.18 -17.82 8.56
C VAL A 6 -2.27 -16.76 8.72
N ALA A 7 -1.87 -15.58 9.17
CA ALA A 7 -2.73 -14.39 9.17
C ALA A 7 -2.59 -13.64 7.84
N VAL A 8 -3.66 -13.52 7.07
CA VAL A 8 -3.66 -12.80 5.80
C VAL A 8 -4.13 -11.37 6.04
N ALA A 9 -3.29 -10.39 5.71
CA ALA A 9 -3.66 -8.98 5.75
C ALA A 9 -4.68 -8.68 4.65
N MET A 10 -5.97 -8.60 5.01
CA MET A 10 -7.09 -8.46 4.09
C MET A 10 -7.56 -7.00 4.01
N SER A 11 -7.47 -6.41 2.82
CA SER A 11 -8.03 -5.07 2.56
C SER A 11 -9.46 -5.10 2.00
N GLY A 12 -9.99 -6.30 1.76
CA GLY A 12 -11.20 -6.52 0.96
C GLY A 12 -10.97 -6.38 -0.55
N GLY A 13 -9.72 -6.16 -0.97
CA GLY A 13 -9.33 -6.12 -2.37
C GLY A 13 -9.10 -7.52 -2.97
N LEU A 14 -9.03 -7.57 -4.29
CA LEU A 14 -8.86 -8.81 -5.07
C LEU A 14 -7.58 -9.57 -4.67
N ASP A 15 -6.47 -8.85 -4.49
CA ASP A 15 -5.15 -9.45 -4.29
C ASP A 15 -5.01 -10.14 -2.93
N SER A 16 -5.43 -9.49 -1.85
CA SER A 16 -5.42 -10.11 -0.52
C SER A 16 -6.41 -11.29 -0.43
N SER A 17 -7.50 -11.22 -1.17
CA SER A 17 -8.50 -12.29 -1.20
C SER A 17 -7.99 -13.53 -1.91
N ALA A 18 -7.33 -13.35 -3.07
CA ALA A 18 -6.67 -14.43 -3.78
C ALA A 18 -5.52 -15.04 -2.96
N ALA A 19 -4.72 -14.21 -2.27
CA ALA A 19 -3.68 -14.69 -1.39
C ALA A 19 -4.22 -15.60 -0.27
N ALA A 20 -5.35 -15.23 0.34
CA ALA A 20 -6.00 -16.04 1.38
C ALA A 20 -6.52 -17.38 0.84
N ALA A 21 -7.11 -17.38 -0.35
CA ALA A 21 -7.61 -18.59 -0.98
C ALA A 21 -6.49 -19.56 -1.35
N ILE A 22 -5.42 -19.07 -1.98
CA ILE A 22 -4.25 -19.89 -2.36
C ILE A 22 -3.67 -20.57 -1.12
N LEU A 23 -3.47 -19.83 -0.02
CA LEU A 23 -2.94 -20.40 1.21
C LEU A 23 -3.87 -21.44 1.84
N LYS A 24 -5.19 -21.22 1.75
CA LYS A 24 -6.17 -22.19 2.24
C LYS A 24 -6.13 -23.48 1.41
N GLU A 25 -6.08 -23.36 0.08
CA GLU A 25 -5.93 -24.50 -0.84
C GLU A 25 -4.61 -25.25 -0.64
N ASP A 26 -3.52 -24.52 -0.32
CA ASP A 26 -2.21 -25.10 0.00
C ASP A 26 -2.16 -25.86 1.34
N GLY A 27 -3.24 -25.85 2.13
CA GLY A 27 -3.38 -26.61 3.37
C GLY A 27 -2.93 -25.89 4.64
N TYR A 28 -2.83 -24.56 4.62
CA TYR A 28 -2.59 -23.76 5.83
C TYR A 28 -3.89 -23.51 6.61
N GLN A 29 -3.77 -23.31 7.92
CA GLN A 29 -4.84 -22.72 8.72
C GLN A 29 -4.81 -21.21 8.54
N VAL A 30 -5.79 -20.67 7.81
CA VAL A 30 -5.81 -19.25 7.45
C VAL A 30 -6.79 -18.49 8.34
N MET A 31 -6.36 -17.33 8.84
CA MET A 31 -7.22 -16.30 9.42
C MET A 31 -7.03 -14.98 8.67
N GLY A 32 -8.08 -14.19 8.52
CA GLY A 32 -8.00 -12.84 7.99
C GLY A 32 -7.72 -11.82 9.10
N ILE A 33 -6.87 -10.84 8.82
CA ILE A 33 -6.64 -9.69 9.70
C ILE A 33 -6.75 -8.39 8.90
N THR A 34 -7.55 -7.44 9.36
CA THR A 34 -7.76 -6.15 8.68
C THR A 34 -7.40 -4.99 9.58
N MET A 35 -6.66 -4.04 9.03
CA MET A 35 -6.36 -2.78 9.72
C MET A 35 -7.55 -1.84 9.58
N GLN A 36 -8.06 -1.34 10.70
CA GLN A 36 -8.90 -0.17 10.72
C GLN A 36 -7.99 1.06 10.84
N LEU A 37 -8.01 1.91 9.82
CA LEU A 37 -7.16 3.09 9.71
C LEU A 37 -8.00 4.37 9.84
N PHE A 38 -7.31 5.49 10.10
CA PHE A 38 -7.95 6.80 10.19
C PHE A 38 -8.84 7.07 8.96
N GLY A 39 -10.12 7.36 9.19
CA GLY A 39 -11.09 7.73 8.16
C GLY A 39 -11.66 6.59 7.30
N GLY A 40 -11.40 5.30 7.61
CA GLY A 40 -11.81 4.19 6.73
C GLY A 40 -12.45 2.99 7.43
N SER A 41 -13.78 2.92 7.48
CA SER A 41 -14.55 1.76 7.94
C SER A 41 -14.85 0.72 6.83
N GLN A 42 -14.86 1.14 5.56
CA GLN A 42 -15.35 0.29 4.45
C GLN A 42 -14.45 -0.92 4.11
N SER A 43 -13.16 -0.89 4.47
CA SER A 43 -12.24 -2.00 4.17
C SER A 43 -12.52 -3.23 5.03
N ALA A 44 -12.91 -3.04 6.29
CA ALA A 44 -13.19 -4.12 7.23
C ALA A 44 -14.41 -4.95 6.81
N GLU A 45 -15.51 -4.29 6.40
CA GLU A 45 -16.72 -5.01 6.00
C GLU A 45 -16.53 -5.81 4.71
N LYS A 46 -15.80 -5.25 3.72
CA LYS A 46 -15.47 -5.99 2.49
C LYS A 46 -14.59 -7.21 2.81
N ALA A 47 -13.58 -7.05 3.65
CA ALA A 47 -12.71 -8.14 4.08
C ALA A 47 -13.49 -9.23 4.84
N TYR A 48 -14.40 -8.83 5.73
CA TYR A 48 -15.26 -9.75 6.48
C TYR A 48 -16.12 -10.62 5.55
N ARG A 49 -16.75 -10.01 4.53
CA ARG A 49 -17.56 -10.77 3.54
C ARG A 49 -16.73 -11.78 2.76
N VAL A 50 -15.47 -11.45 2.43
CA VAL A 50 -14.55 -12.39 1.78
C VAL A 50 -14.18 -13.52 2.73
N ALA A 51 -13.85 -13.20 3.98
CA ALA A 51 -13.50 -14.20 5.00
C ALA A 51 -14.64 -15.19 5.25
N GLN A 52 -15.90 -14.70 5.30
CA GLN A 52 -17.10 -15.53 5.37
C GLN A 52 -17.22 -16.50 4.19
N LYS A 53 -17.06 -16.02 2.95
CA LYS A 53 -17.05 -16.88 1.75
C LYS A 53 -15.95 -17.94 1.80
N LEU A 54 -14.78 -17.57 2.32
CA LEU A 54 -13.65 -18.46 2.49
C LEU A 54 -13.79 -19.36 3.72
N GLY A 55 -14.80 -19.20 4.57
CA GLY A 55 -14.95 -19.97 5.81
C GLY A 55 -13.72 -19.85 6.73
N ILE A 56 -13.16 -18.65 6.87
CA ILE A 56 -12.01 -18.36 7.74
C ILE A 56 -12.41 -17.34 8.82
N ALA A 57 -11.73 -17.40 9.98
CA ALA A 57 -11.89 -16.37 11.02
C ALA A 57 -11.39 -15.01 10.50
N HIS A 58 -11.95 -13.92 11.03
CA HIS A 58 -11.57 -12.56 10.64
C HIS A 58 -11.45 -11.65 11.87
N HIS A 59 -10.33 -10.95 11.97
CA HIS A 59 -10.02 -10.02 13.04
C HIS A 59 -9.83 -8.61 12.48
N VAL A 60 -10.33 -7.61 13.22
CA VAL A 60 -10.11 -6.19 12.91
C VAL A 60 -9.21 -5.61 13.99
N VAL A 61 -8.16 -4.90 13.56
CA VAL A 61 -7.18 -4.26 14.44
C VAL A 61 -7.22 -2.76 14.20
N ASP A 62 -7.57 -2.00 15.24
CA ASP A 62 -7.50 -0.54 15.19
C ASP A 62 -6.03 -0.07 15.26
N LEU A 63 -5.58 0.55 14.17
CA LEU A 63 -4.27 1.18 14.07
C LEU A 63 -4.41 2.66 13.68
N GLY A 64 -5.59 3.27 13.85
CA GLY A 64 -5.92 4.61 13.37
C GLY A 64 -5.00 5.69 13.95
N GLN A 65 -4.77 5.68 15.27
CA GLN A 65 -3.88 6.64 15.93
C GLN A 65 -2.42 6.48 15.47
N LEU A 66 -1.93 5.24 15.42
CA LEU A 66 -0.57 4.94 14.97
C LEU A 66 -0.37 5.34 13.49
N PHE A 67 -1.37 5.08 12.66
CA PHE A 67 -1.39 5.47 11.25
C PHE A 67 -1.34 6.99 11.09
N SER A 68 -2.13 7.73 11.87
CA SER A 68 -2.07 9.19 11.87
C SER A 68 -0.66 9.69 12.18
N GLY A 69 -0.06 9.22 13.28
CA GLY A 69 1.26 9.67 13.72
C GLY A 69 2.43 9.24 12.83
N LYS A 70 2.40 8.01 12.29
CA LYS A 70 3.55 7.46 11.51
C LYS A 70 3.43 7.67 10.01
N VAL A 71 2.22 7.88 9.49
CA VAL A 71 1.98 8.00 8.05
C VAL A 71 1.49 9.39 7.68
N ILE A 72 0.40 9.88 8.30
CA ILE A 72 -0.19 11.17 7.95
C ILE A 72 0.71 12.34 8.37
N ASP A 73 1.23 12.32 9.59
CA ASP A 73 2.10 13.39 10.10
C ASP A 73 3.42 13.44 9.33
N TYR A 74 3.99 12.27 9.01
CA TYR A 74 5.14 12.16 8.10
C TYR A 74 4.82 12.78 6.74
N PHE A 75 3.71 12.38 6.11
CA PHE A 75 3.30 12.87 4.79
C PHE A 75 3.18 14.39 4.79
N CYS A 76 2.48 14.97 5.76
CA CYS A 76 2.33 16.43 5.87
C CYS A 76 3.67 17.13 6.20
N GLY A 77 4.49 16.54 7.06
CA GLY A 77 5.81 17.06 7.42
C GLY A 77 6.77 17.15 6.24
N GLU A 78 6.75 16.16 5.34
CA GLU A 78 7.59 16.18 4.13
C GLU A 78 7.17 17.28 3.16
N TYR A 79 5.87 17.50 2.97
CA TYR A 79 5.38 18.61 2.15
C TYR A 79 5.73 19.99 2.74
N ARG A 80 5.71 20.14 4.07
CA ARG A 80 6.20 21.38 4.73
C ARG A 80 7.68 21.66 4.44
N ARG A 81 8.45 20.62 4.15
CA ARG A 81 9.88 20.71 3.81
C ARG A 81 10.14 20.80 2.30
N GLY A 82 9.10 20.93 1.48
CA GLY A 82 9.22 20.98 0.02
C GLY A 82 9.63 19.65 -0.61
N ARG A 83 9.36 18.51 0.05
CA ARG A 83 9.67 17.16 -0.45
C ARG A 83 8.40 16.45 -0.89
N THR A 84 8.55 15.46 -1.78
CA THR A 84 7.45 14.60 -2.24
C THR A 84 7.51 13.24 -1.52
N PRO A 85 6.70 13.02 -0.47
CA PRO A 85 6.71 11.77 0.28
C PRO A 85 6.04 10.62 -0.45
N ASN A 86 6.43 9.39 -0.09
CA ASN A 86 5.68 8.18 -0.42
C ASN A 86 5.13 7.55 0.88
N PRO A 87 3.83 7.73 1.18
CA PRO A 87 3.23 7.25 2.42
C PRO A 87 3.06 5.72 2.46
N CYS A 88 3.06 5.04 1.32
CA CYS A 88 2.95 3.58 1.26
C CYS A 88 4.20 2.90 1.84
N ILE A 89 5.38 3.51 1.65
CA ILE A 89 6.65 3.02 2.21
C ILE A 89 6.61 3.07 3.75
N THR A 90 6.17 4.19 4.33
CA THR A 90 6.07 4.32 5.80
C THR A 90 4.96 3.46 6.39
N CYS A 91 3.82 3.34 5.69
CA CYS A 91 2.74 2.43 6.07
C CYS A 91 3.22 0.97 6.10
N ASN A 92 3.92 0.50 5.07
CA ASN A 92 4.48 -0.85 5.06
C ASN A 92 5.46 -1.03 6.22
N ARG A 93 6.36 -0.08 6.46
CA ARG A 93 7.37 -0.16 7.51
C ARG A 93 6.79 -0.23 8.92
N TYR A 94 5.91 0.70 9.30
CA TYR A 94 5.49 0.87 10.70
C TYR A 94 4.10 0.29 11.02
N ILE A 95 3.23 0.16 10.02
CA ILE A 95 1.85 -0.25 10.23
C ILE A 95 1.70 -1.72 9.85
N LYS A 96 2.00 -2.08 8.59
CA LYS A 96 1.73 -3.42 8.07
C LYS A 96 2.74 -4.45 8.57
N PHE A 97 4.04 -4.20 8.42
CA PHE A 97 5.07 -5.21 8.72
C PHE A 97 5.73 -5.00 10.09
N ASP A 98 5.14 -4.15 10.93
CA ASP A 98 5.51 -3.99 12.33
C ASP A 98 4.26 -4.19 13.20
N ALA A 99 3.41 -3.18 13.37
CA ALA A 99 2.25 -3.28 14.25
C ALA A 99 1.27 -4.42 13.91
N LEU A 100 0.86 -4.56 12.64
CA LEU A 100 -0.06 -5.62 12.21
C LEU A 100 0.60 -7.00 12.25
N LEU A 101 1.88 -7.11 11.87
CA LEU A 101 2.64 -8.35 11.98
C LEU A 101 2.71 -8.82 13.44
N ASN A 102 3.05 -7.92 14.37
CA ASN A 102 3.10 -8.26 15.80
C ASN A 102 1.72 -8.71 16.30
N LYS A 103 0.63 -8.05 15.87
CA LYS A 103 -0.73 -8.50 16.22
C LYS A 103 -1.10 -9.86 15.62
N ALA A 104 -0.67 -10.15 14.39
CA ALA A 104 -0.84 -11.49 13.82
C ALA A 104 -0.14 -12.57 14.65
N LEU A 105 1.10 -12.31 15.09
CA LEU A 105 1.86 -13.24 15.93
C LEU A 105 1.21 -13.42 17.32
N GLU A 106 0.72 -12.35 17.93
CA GLU A 106 -0.01 -12.41 19.22
C GLU A 106 -1.32 -13.22 19.11
N LEU A 107 -1.96 -13.22 17.94
CA LEU A 107 -3.15 -14.03 17.64
C LEU A 107 -2.82 -15.50 17.33
N GLY A 108 -1.54 -15.90 17.40
CA GLY A 108 -1.09 -17.28 17.22
C GLY A 108 -0.67 -17.64 15.80
N ALA A 109 -0.58 -16.67 14.88
CA ALA A 109 -0.08 -16.96 13.54
C ALA A 109 1.44 -17.20 13.54
N ASP A 110 1.88 -18.19 12.77
CA ASP A 110 3.30 -18.45 12.52
C ASP A 110 3.86 -17.49 11.46
N TRP A 111 3.01 -17.09 10.51
CA TRP A 111 3.34 -16.15 9.43
C TRP A 111 2.22 -15.13 9.21
N MET A 112 2.60 -13.98 8.63
CA MET A 112 1.66 -13.06 8.02
C MET A 112 1.81 -13.13 6.50
N ALA A 113 0.68 -13.19 5.79
CA ALA A 113 0.63 -13.11 4.34
C ALA A 113 0.00 -11.81 3.86
N THR A 114 0.41 -11.34 2.69
CA THR A 114 -0.21 -10.15 2.07
C THR A 114 -0.40 -10.37 0.57
N GLY A 115 -1.32 -9.62 -0.02
CA GLY A 115 -1.53 -9.59 -1.48
C GLY A 115 -0.54 -8.69 -2.22
N HIS A 116 0.74 -8.62 -1.82
CA HIS A 116 1.72 -7.89 -2.62
C HIS A 116 2.30 -8.77 -3.74
N HIS A 117 2.47 -8.18 -4.92
CA HIS A 117 3.19 -8.77 -6.05
C HIS A 117 4.71 -8.63 -5.85
N ALA A 118 5.26 -9.38 -4.92
CA ALA A 118 6.70 -9.58 -4.72
C ALA A 118 6.93 -10.99 -4.20
N ARG A 119 8.18 -11.44 -4.09
CA ARG A 119 8.49 -12.79 -3.60
C ARG A 119 9.45 -12.72 -2.43
N VAL A 120 9.30 -13.66 -1.50
CA VAL A 120 10.25 -13.88 -0.40
C VAL A 120 10.74 -15.30 -0.52
N GLU A 121 12.04 -15.48 -0.63
CA GLU A 121 12.66 -16.80 -0.80
C GLU A 121 13.77 -16.99 0.24
N PRO A 122 13.91 -18.21 0.82
CA PRO A 122 15.05 -18.52 1.66
C PRO A 122 16.35 -18.53 0.86
N SER A 123 17.45 -18.27 1.54
CA SER A 123 18.80 -18.21 1.02
C SER A 123 19.81 -18.62 2.11
N PRO A 124 21.07 -18.90 1.77
CA PRO A 124 22.07 -19.30 2.76
C PRO A 124 22.20 -18.35 3.96
N ASP A 125 22.06 -17.04 3.73
CA ASP A 125 22.26 -15.99 4.74
C ASP A 125 20.94 -15.46 5.35
N GLY A 126 19.82 -16.14 5.12
CA GLY A 126 18.49 -15.71 5.58
C GLY A 126 17.48 -15.67 4.44
N TYR A 127 16.74 -14.57 4.30
CA TYR A 127 15.66 -14.42 3.32
C TYR A 127 15.95 -13.28 2.35
N ARG A 128 15.57 -13.47 1.09
CA ARG A 128 15.69 -12.49 0.01
C ARG A 128 14.32 -11.97 -0.38
N LEU A 129 14.20 -10.66 -0.52
CA LEU A 129 13.08 -10.02 -1.19
C LEU A 129 13.39 -9.96 -2.69
N LEU A 130 12.53 -10.54 -3.50
CA LEU A 130 12.64 -10.59 -4.96
C LEU A 130 11.45 -9.91 -5.61
N ARG A 131 11.64 -9.49 -6.86
CA ARG A 131 10.55 -8.96 -7.69
C ARG A 131 9.48 -10.02 -7.93
N GLY A 132 8.23 -9.57 -7.98
CA GLY A 132 7.13 -10.37 -8.50
C GLY A 132 7.37 -10.75 -9.97
N ILE A 133 6.81 -11.87 -10.42
CA ILE A 133 7.01 -12.32 -11.81
C ILE A 133 6.33 -11.40 -12.84
N ASP A 134 5.32 -10.65 -12.40
CA ASP A 134 4.64 -9.63 -13.21
C ASP A 134 5.34 -8.29 -13.02
N SER A 135 6.28 -7.98 -13.92
CA SER A 135 7.08 -6.76 -13.84
C SER A 135 6.25 -5.47 -13.86
N LYS A 136 5.04 -5.49 -14.43
CA LYS A 136 4.14 -4.31 -14.45
C LYS A 136 3.40 -4.11 -13.14
N LYS A 137 3.36 -5.13 -12.29
CA LYS A 137 2.68 -5.11 -10.99
C LYS A 137 3.63 -5.31 -9.82
N ASP A 138 4.93 -5.47 -10.07
CA ASP A 138 5.92 -5.65 -9.01
C ASP A 138 5.81 -4.57 -7.93
N GLN A 139 5.76 -5.02 -6.69
CA GLN A 139 5.62 -4.15 -5.52
C GLN A 139 6.84 -4.24 -4.59
N SER A 140 7.92 -4.89 -5.02
CA SER A 140 9.16 -5.00 -4.23
C SER A 140 9.72 -3.63 -3.81
N TYR A 141 9.55 -2.60 -4.65
CA TYR A 141 9.90 -1.21 -4.36
C TYR A 141 9.31 -0.70 -3.04
N PHE A 142 8.07 -1.07 -2.70
CA PHE A 142 7.41 -0.60 -1.47
C PHE A 142 7.82 -1.39 -0.22
N LEU A 143 8.66 -2.42 -0.38
CA LEU A 143 9.03 -3.38 0.66
C LEU A 143 10.53 -3.34 1.00
N TYR A 144 11.30 -2.39 0.47
CA TYR A 144 12.76 -2.36 0.64
C TYR A 144 13.23 -2.20 2.10
N HIS A 145 12.37 -1.70 3.00
CA HIS A 145 12.70 -1.54 4.42
C HIS A 145 12.61 -2.83 5.24
N LEU A 146 12.10 -3.93 4.66
CA LEU A 146 11.94 -5.17 5.39
C LEU A 146 13.29 -5.78 5.75
N GLY A 147 13.48 -6.05 7.04
CA GLY A 147 14.63 -6.79 7.56
C GLY A 147 14.36 -8.29 7.65
N GLN A 148 15.40 -9.05 8.02
CA GLN A 148 15.33 -10.51 8.13
C GLN A 148 14.26 -10.99 9.14
N GLY A 149 14.06 -10.23 10.22
CA GLY A 149 13.03 -10.52 11.22
C GLY A 149 11.60 -10.50 10.65
N GLN A 150 11.30 -9.55 9.75
CA GLN A 150 10.02 -9.51 9.05
C GLN A 150 9.96 -10.54 7.91
N LEU A 151 11.01 -10.62 7.08
CA LEU A 151 11.02 -11.49 5.90
C LEU A 151 10.81 -12.97 6.27
N ARG A 152 11.42 -13.46 7.35
CA ARG A 152 11.23 -14.86 7.81
C ARG A 152 9.80 -15.20 8.23
N ARG A 153 8.97 -14.19 8.52
CA ARG A 153 7.56 -14.31 8.94
C ARG A 153 6.59 -13.87 7.84
N LEU A 154 7.07 -13.54 6.64
CA LEU A 154 6.26 -12.99 5.57
C LEU A 154 6.06 -14.00 4.43
N MET A 155 4.80 -14.19 4.03
CA MET A 155 4.42 -14.92 2.81
C MET A 155 3.81 -13.97 1.78
N LEU A 156 4.18 -14.15 0.51
CA LEU A 156 3.65 -13.38 -0.63
C LEU A 156 3.10 -14.32 -1.71
N PRO A 157 1.92 -14.95 -1.49
CA PRO A 157 1.46 -16.07 -2.31
C PRO A 157 1.24 -15.73 -3.78
N ILE A 158 0.90 -14.48 -4.07
CA ILE A 158 0.63 -14.03 -5.45
C ILE A 158 1.88 -13.55 -6.20
N GLY A 159 3.05 -13.54 -5.55
CA GLY A 159 4.31 -13.10 -6.15
C GLY A 159 4.74 -13.90 -7.38
N HIS A 160 4.28 -15.14 -7.48
CA HIS A 160 4.52 -16.08 -8.58
C HIS A 160 3.37 -16.10 -9.61
N LEU A 161 2.42 -15.16 -9.53
CA LEU A 161 1.29 -15.06 -10.44
C LEU A 161 1.32 -13.74 -11.20
N ARG A 162 0.87 -13.80 -12.46
CA ARG A 162 0.51 -12.58 -13.20
C ARG A 162 -0.84 -12.07 -12.73
N LYS A 163 -1.09 -10.77 -12.88
CA LYS A 163 -2.35 -10.16 -12.44
C LYS A 163 -3.59 -10.83 -13.02
N ALA A 164 -3.51 -11.29 -14.28
CA ALA A 164 -4.59 -12.01 -14.93
C ALA A 164 -4.93 -13.32 -14.19
N ASP A 165 -3.92 -14.04 -13.69
CA ASP A 165 -4.13 -15.30 -12.97
C ASP A 165 -4.65 -15.05 -11.55
N VAL A 166 -4.17 -13.99 -10.88
CA VAL A 166 -4.77 -13.54 -9.60
C VAL A 166 -6.27 -13.23 -9.77
N ARG A 167 -6.66 -12.59 -10.89
CA ARG A 167 -8.07 -12.33 -11.20
C ARG A 167 -8.87 -13.61 -11.43
N LYS A 168 -8.28 -14.65 -12.04
CA LYS A 168 -8.95 -15.96 -12.22
C LYS A 168 -9.21 -16.63 -10.88
N VAL A 169 -8.21 -16.64 -9.98
CA VAL A 169 -8.36 -17.16 -8.61
C VAL A 169 -9.51 -16.44 -7.90
N ALA A 170 -9.52 -15.09 -7.93
CA ALA A 170 -10.59 -14.32 -7.32
C ALA A 170 -11.98 -14.60 -7.94
N ALA A 171 -12.05 -14.73 -9.27
CA ALA A 171 -13.30 -15.04 -9.96
C ALA A 171 -13.85 -16.41 -9.56
N ALA A 172 -13.00 -17.43 -9.39
CA ALA A 172 -13.41 -18.76 -8.93
C ALA A 172 -14.03 -18.74 -7.53
N LEU A 173 -13.67 -17.76 -6.69
CA LEU A 173 -14.24 -17.55 -5.35
C LEU A 173 -15.57 -16.76 -5.39
N GLY A 174 -16.11 -16.47 -6.57
CA GLY A 174 -17.25 -15.57 -6.72
C GLY A 174 -16.94 -14.16 -6.23
N LEU A 175 -15.66 -13.76 -6.22
CA LEU A 175 -15.25 -12.39 -6.04
C LEU A 175 -15.21 -11.78 -7.43
N MET A 176 -16.37 -11.27 -7.85
CA MET A 176 -16.48 -10.50 -9.08
C MET A 176 -15.37 -9.44 -9.08
N PRO A 177 -14.61 -9.28 -10.17
CA PRO A 177 -13.82 -8.09 -10.33
C PRO A 177 -14.84 -6.96 -10.36
N ALA A 178 -15.06 -6.30 -9.22
CA ALA A 178 -15.69 -5.01 -9.26
C ALA A 178 -14.90 -4.23 -10.31
N ALA A 179 -15.57 -3.45 -11.14
CA ALA A 179 -14.92 -2.39 -11.91
C ALA A 179 -14.25 -1.35 -10.99
N SER A 180 -13.89 -1.72 -9.75
CA SER A 180 -13.06 -0.98 -8.84
C SER A 180 -11.74 -0.75 -9.55
N ARG A 181 -11.48 0.51 -9.85
CA ARG A 181 -10.14 1.02 -10.11
C ARG A 181 -9.19 0.36 -9.10
N GLU A 182 -8.08 -0.17 -9.59
CA GLU A 182 -7.00 -0.60 -8.71
C GLU A 182 -6.67 0.57 -7.77
N SER A 183 -6.48 0.31 -6.48
CA SER A 183 -6.09 1.32 -5.50
C SER A 183 -4.66 1.79 -5.79
N GLN A 184 -4.53 2.63 -6.81
CA GLN A 184 -3.30 3.33 -7.19
C GLN A 184 -3.17 4.65 -6.41
N ASP A 185 -4.27 5.14 -5.84
CA ASP A 185 -4.31 6.35 -5.03
C ASP A 185 -3.95 6.10 -3.56
N ILE A 186 -3.55 7.16 -2.87
CA ILE A 186 -3.17 7.13 -1.45
C ILE A 186 -4.39 6.73 -0.61
N CYS A 187 -4.26 5.69 0.21
CA CYS A 187 -5.42 5.03 0.85
C CYS A 187 -6.27 5.94 1.77
N PHE A 188 -5.70 7.01 2.31
CA PHE A 188 -6.41 7.97 3.16
C PHE A 188 -6.87 9.24 2.41
N ILE A 189 -6.76 9.24 1.08
CA ILE A 189 -7.18 10.33 0.18
C ILE A 189 -8.09 9.71 -0.89
N PRO A 190 -9.35 9.40 -0.55
CA PRO A 190 -10.22 8.53 -1.35
C PRO A 190 -10.67 9.14 -2.69
N ASP A 191 -10.64 10.47 -2.82
CA ASP A 191 -10.95 11.21 -4.05
C ASP A 191 -9.71 11.43 -4.94
N GLY A 192 -8.54 11.00 -4.48
CA GLY A 192 -7.25 11.22 -5.15
C GLY A 192 -6.77 12.68 -5.09
N ASP A 193 -7.52 13.59 -4.48
CA ASP A 193 -7.17 15.01 -4.41
C ASP A 193 -6.28 15.31 -3.20
N TYR A 194 -5.02 14.90 -3.32
CA TYR A 194 -4.03 15.17 -2.28
C TYR A 194 -3.80 16.67 -2.06
N ARG A 195 -4.11 17.52 -3.04
CA ARG A 195 -3.92 18.98 -2.92
C ARG A 195 -4.89 19.55 -1.90
N THR A 196 -6.17 19.17 -1.99
CA THR A 196 -7.18 19.54 -0.99
C THR A 196 -6.83 18.96 0.38
N PHE A 197 -6.36 17.71 0.43
CA PHE A 197 -5.91 17.10 1.69
C PHE A 197 -4.76 17.88 2.38
N ILE A 198 -3.78 18.33 1.58
CA ILE A 198 -2.60 19.06 2.05
C ILE A 198 -2.92 20.52 2.37
N ALA A 199 -3.78 21.19 1.59
CA ALA A 199 -4.15 22.60 1.81
C ALA A 199 -4.73 22.85 3.21
N GLY A 200 -5.44 21.87 3.77
CA GLY A 200 -5.97 21.94 5.14
C GLY A 200 -4.95 21.69 6.26
N ARG A 201 -3.70 21.33 5.94
CA ARG A 201 -2.70 20.84 6.92
C ARG A 201 -1.32 21.48 6.78
N VAL A 202 -1.01 22.05 5.62
CA VAL A 202 0.27 22.64 5.27
C VAL A 202 0.01 24.05 4.77
N ALA A 203 0.70 25.04 5.35
CA ALA A 203 0.64 26.40 4.87
C ALA A 203 1.17 26.46 3.43
N LEU A 204 0.37 27.02 2.53
CA LEU A 204 0.75 27.20 1.14
C LEU A 204 1.22 28.63 0.95
N SER A 205 2.49 28.79 0.57
CA SER A 205 3.09 30.08 0.27
C SER A 205 3.26 30.21 -1.25
N PRO A 206 2.43 31.03 -1.92
CA PRO A 206 2.65 31.37 -3.33
C PRO A 206 4.01 32.04 -3.54
N GLY A 207 4.58 31.84 -4.73
CA GLY A 207 5.90 32.32 -5.07
C GLY A 207 6.11 32.32 -6.57
N ASP A 208 7.27 32.77 -7.00
CA ASP A 208 7.57 32.91 -8.42
C ASP A 208 8.08 31.58 -9.00
N ILE A 209 7.69 31.30 -10.24
CA ILE A 209 8.28 30.23 -11.03
C ILE A 209 9.36 30.89 -11.87
N VAL A 210 10.62 30.49 -11.67
CA VAL A 210 11.78 31.03 -12.38
C VAL A 210 12.38 29.98 -13.32
N ASP A 211 12.89 30.43 -14.46
CA ASP A 211 13.67 29.58 -15.36
C ASP A 211 15.11 29.40 -14.84
N THR A 212 15.92 28.57 -15.52
CA THR A 212 17.32 28.31 -15.14
C THR A 212 18.24 29.51 -15.29
N ARG A 213 17.78 30.60 -15.90
CA ARG A 213 18.49 31.88 -16.03
C ARG A 213 18.02 32.91 -15.01
N GLY A 214 17.01 32.58 -14.19
CA GLY A 214 16.43 33.45 -13.18
C GLY A 214 15.27 34.31 -13.67
N GLU A 215 14.81 34.12 -14.91
CA GLU A 215 13.68 34.88 -15.45
C GLU A 215 12.37 34.38 -14.85
N VAL A 216 11.53 35.30 -14.36
CA VAL A 216 10.22 34.96 -13.81
C VAL A 216 9.27 34.60 -14.95
N LEU A 217 8.82 33.35 -14.97
CA LEU A 217 7.88 32.82 -15.98
C LEU A 217 6.42 32.95 -15.53
N GLY A 218 6.16 33.02 -14.23
CA GLY A 218 4.82 33.11 -13.65
C GLY A 218 4.83 32.85 -12.15
N ARG A 219 3.70 32.44 -11.57
CA ARG A 219 3.58 32.21 -10.12
C ARG A 219 2.99 30.84 -9.79
N HIS A 220 3.53 30.19 -8.77
CA HIS A 220 3.03 28.94 -8.24
C HIS A 220 2.11 29.17 -7.04
N ARG A 221 1.21 28.22 -6.77
CA ARG A 221 0.27 28.30 -5.63
C ARG A 221 0.84 27.78 -4.30
N GLY A 222 2.06 27.25 -4.32
CA GLY A 222 2.78 26.71 -3.16
C GLY A 222 3.52 25.44 -3.55
N LEU A 223 4.74 25.26 -3.02
CA LEU A 223 5.65 24.18 -3.43
C LEU A 223 5.04 22.78 -3.29
N ALA A 224 4.13 22.59 -2.32
CA ALA A 224 3.51 21.30 -2.07
C ALA A 224 2.65 20.74 -3.22
N TYR A 225 2.32 21.55 -4.24
CA TYR A 225 1.55 21.12 -5.41
C TYR A 225 2.40 20.66 -6.60
N TYR A 226 3.71 20.64 -6.41
CA TYR A 226 4.71 20.40 -7.44
C TYR A 226 5.68 19.31 -6.99
N THR A 227 6.18 18.55 -7.95
CA THR A 227 7.28 17.58 -7.77
C THR A 227 8.24 17.70 -8.94
N VAL A 228 9.51 17.38 -8.72
CA VAL A 228 10.54 17.40 -9.77
C VAL A 228 10.12 16.51 -10.93
N GLY A 229 10.22 17.03 -12.16
CA GLY A 229 9.78 16.35 -13.39
C GLY A 229 8.28 16.46 -13.68
N GLN A 230 7.51 17.16 -12.85
CA GLN A 230 6.08 17.41 -13.11
C GLN A 230 5.90 18.31 -14.33
N ARG A 231 5.10 17.85 -15.30
CA ARG A 231 4.74 18.62 -16.50
C ARG A 231 3.44 19.41 -16.35
N GLN A 232 2.46 18.84 -15.68
CA GLN A 232 1.10 19.38 -15.60
C GLN A 232 0.94 20.32 -14.40
N GLY A 233 -0.01 21.25 -14.45
CA GLY A 233 -0.35 22.12 -13.32
C GLY A 233 0.61 23.27 -13.06
N LEU A 234 1.56 23.55 -13.97
CA LEU A 234 2.43 24.73 -13.93
C LEU A 234 1.67 26.04 -14.17
N GLY A 235 0.58 26.02 -14.95
CA GLY A 235 -0.20 27.22 -15.27
C GLY A 235 0.54 28.21 -16.18
N LEU A 236 1.58 27.75 -16.88
CA LEU A 236 2.39 28.56 -17.79
C LEU A 236 2.04 28.27 -19.25
N SER A 237 1.93 29.32 -20.06
CA SER A 237 1.85 29.20 -21.52
C SER A 237 3.27 29.22 -22.09
N SER A 238 3.62 28.22 -22.90
CA SER A 238 4.94 28.14 -23.54
C SER A 238 4.87 27.30 -24.82
N ASP A 239 5.64 27.70 -25.83
CA ASP A 239 5.81 26.95 -27.08
C ASP A 239 6.62 25.66 -26.88
N LYS A 240 7.27 25.52 -25.72
CA LYS A 240 8.08 24.35 -25.35
C LYS A 240 7.47 23.66 -24.14
N ARG A 241 7.75 22.36 -24.01
CA ARG A 241 7.34 21.61 -22.82
C ARG A 241 8.19 22.04 -21.63
N LEU A 242 7.53 22.56 -20.60
CA LEU A 242 8.14 22.91 -19.32
C LEU A 242 7.92 21.80 -18.29
N TYR A 243 8.88 21.69 -17.38
CA TYR A 243 8.90 20.74 -16.27
C TYR A 243 9.44 21.46 -15.04
N VAL A 244 8.96 21.07 -13.86
CA VAL A 244 9.55 21.46 -12.57
C VAL A 244 10.94 20.84 -12.44
#